data_AF-A0A813RP46-F1
#
_entry.id   AF-A0A813RP46-F1
#
_cell.length_a   1.000
_cell.length_b   1.000
_cell.length_c   1.000
_cell.angle_alpha   90.00
_cell.angle_beta   90.00
_cell.angle_gamma   90.00
#
_symmetry.space_group_name_H-M   'P 1'
#
loop_
_entity.id
_entity.type
_entity.pdbx_description
1 polymer ?
#
loop_
_entity_poly.entity_id
_entity_poly.type
_entity_poly.pdbx_seq_one_letter_code
_entity_poly.pdbx_strand_id
1 'polypeptide(L)'
;MPKVSAIDRTKEIEKHWIPKLFDEHEKYQSEQANDKKQKMYILPMFPYPSGRLHMGHVRVYTLSDTLARYYRMRGYQVIHCIGWDAFGLPAENAAFERSEEPDQWTKKNVAYMKQQIKQLGCSFDWKRELSTCDPNYYKWTQYIFLMLYHEGLVYQKKAAVNWDPVDQTVLADEQIDEAGRSWRSGAIVEKKYLKQWFIRTRAFTQV
;
A
#
# COMPACT_ATOMS: atom_id res chain seq x y z
N MET A 1 -28.90 -4.08 -38.06
CA MET A 1 -28.26 -4.48 -36.78
C MET A 1 -27.69 -3.23 -36.13
N PRO A 2 -28.02 -2.91 -34.87
CA PRO A 2 -27.41 -1.77 -34.20
C PRO A 2 -25.91 -2.00 -34.08
N LYS A 3 -25.09 -1.01 -34.42
CA LYS A 3 -23.64 -1.07 -34.24
C LYS A 3 -23.36 -1.07 -32.74
N VAL A 4 -22.93 -2.21 -32.20
CA VAL A 4 -22.38 -2.29 -30.84
C VAL A 4 -21.24 -1.27 -30.72
N SER A 5 -21.28 -0.41 -29.71
CA SER A 5 -20.25 0.62 -29.54
C SER A 5 -18.89 -0.04 -29.24
N ALA A 6 -17.78 0.64 -29.55
CA ALA A 6 -16.45 0.14 -29.22
C ALA A 6 -16.28 -0.12 -27.71
N ILE A 7 -16.96 0.68 -26.88
CA ILE A 7 -16.98 0.54 -25.43
C ILE A 7 -17.70 -0.75 -25.02
N ASP A 8 -18.86 -1.03 -25.60
CA ASP A 8 -19.64 -2.23 -25.26
C ASP A 8 -18.89 -3.50 -25.68
N ARG A 9 -18.24 -3.47 -26.85
CA ARG A 9 -17.36 -4.56 -27.29
C ARG A 9 -16.17 -4.77 -26.34
N THR A 10 -15.56 -3.69 -25.86
CA THR A 10 -14.45 -3.77 -24.89
C THR A 10 -14.91 -4.42 -23.59
N LYS A 11 -16.06 -4.01 -23.07
CA LYS A 11 -16.67 -4.61 -21.86
C LYS A 11 -16.99 -6.10 -22.06
N GLU A 12 -17.48 -6.49 -23.23
CA GLU A 12 -17.75 -7.90 -23.55
C GLU A 12 -16.46 -8.74 -23.56
N ILE A 13 -15.39 -8.21 -24.17
CA ILE A 13 -14.07 -8.85 -24.20
C ILE A 13 -13.51 -8.98 -22.78
N GLU A 14 -13.50 -7.91 -22.00
CA GLU A 14 -13.02 -7.91 -20.61
C GLU A 14 -13.81 -8.89 -19.75
N LYS A 15 -15.15 -8.88 -19.84
CA LYS A 15 -16.02 -9.82 -19.13
C LYS A 15 -15.73 -11.27 -19.48
N HIS A 16 -15.32 -11.55 -20.73
CA HIS A 16 -14.98 -12.89 -21.19
C HIS A 16 -13.59 -13.35 -20.70
N TRP A 17 -12.59 -12.45 -20.73
CA TRP A 17 -11.18 -12.81 -20.49
C TRP A 17 -10.73 -12.67 -19.04
N ILE A 18 -11.20 -11.66 -18.30
CA ILE A 18 -10.74 -11.41 -16.92
C ILE A 18 -10.88 -12.66 -16.03
N PRO A 19 -12.02 -13.39 -16.01
CA PRO A 19 -12.12 -14.61 -15.21
C PRO A 19 -11.09 -15.68 -15.62
N LYS A 20 -10.88 -15.89 -16.93
CA LYS A 20 -9.91 -16.87 -17.43
C LYS A 20 -8.47 -16.51 -17.05
N LEU A 21 -8.13 -15.22 -17.04
CA LEU A 21 -6.82 -14.75 -16.59
C LEU A 21 -6.58 -15.07 -15.11
N PHE A 22 -7.63 -15.01 -14.27
CA PHE A 22 -7.53 -15.43 -12.87
C PHE A 22 -7.37 -16.95 -12.75
N ASP A 23 -8.13 -17.74 -13.51
CA ASP A 23 -8.01 -19.20 -13.52
C ASP A 23 -6.60 -19.66 -13.96
N GLU A 24 -6.06 -19.05 -15.02
CA GLU A 24 -4.69 -19.29 -15.49
C GLU A 24 -3.66 -18.91 -14.42
N HIS A 25 -3.87 -17.79 -13.73
CA HIS A 25 -2.97 -17.35 -12.66
C HIS A 25 -3.00 -18.30 -11.46
N GLU A 26 -4.18 -18.77 -11.04
CA GLU A 26 -4.30 -19.75 -9.96
C GLU A 26 -3.64 -21.09 -10.31
N LYS A 27 -3.81 -21.54 -11.56
CA LYS A 27 -3.11 -22.73 -12.08
C LYS A 27 -1.59 -22.54 -12.07
N TYR A 28 -1.11 -21.40 -12.54
CA TYR A 28 0.31 -21.07 -12.50
C TYR A 28 0.88 -21.10 -11.07
N GLN A 29 0.13 -20.57 -10.10
CA GLN A 29 0.55 -20.57 -8.69
C GLN A 29 0.62 -21.98 -8.08
N SER A 30 -0.28 -22.89 -8.44
CA SER A 30 -0.25 -24.26 -7.92
C SER A 30 0.92 -25.08 -8.51
N GLU A 31 1.29 -24.82 -9.77
CA GLU A 31 2.41 -25.46 -10.46
C GLU A 31 3.80 -24.97 -9.99
N GLN A 32 3.87 -23.84 -9.28
CA GLN A 32 5.13 -23.28 -8.77
C GLN A 32 5.76 -24.07 -7.61
N ALA A 33 5.10 -25.08 -7.07
CA ALA A 33 5.64 -25.91 -5.99
C ALA A 33 6.89 -26.75 -6.40
N ASN A 34 7.31 -26.70 -7.67
CA ASN A 34 8.48 -27.42 -8.18
C ASN A 34 9.75 -26.54 -8.23
N ASP A 35 10.72 -26.91 -7.39
CA ASP A 35 11.82 -26.09 -6.84
C ASP A 35 13.00 -25.74 -7.78
N LYS A 36 12.84 -25.82 -9.11
CA LYS A 36 13.97 -25.61 -10.07
C LYS A 36 13.88 -24.35 -10.93
N LYS A 37 12.84 -23.51 -10.77
CA LYS A 37 12.66 -22.29 -11.58
C LYS A 37 13.39 -21.10 -10.94
N GLN A 38 13.92 -20.20 -11.78
CA GLN A 38 14.46 -18.92 -11.31
C GLN A 38 13.35 -18.07 -10.69
N LYS A 39 13.62 -17.40 -9.58
CA LYS A 39 12.62 -16.62 -8.83
C LYS A 39 12.67 -15.14 -9.21
N MET A 40 11.51 -14.47 -9.20
CA MET A 40 11.38 -13.04 -9.45
C MET A 40 10.36 -12.45 -8.48
N TYR A 41 10.71 -11.37 -7.78
CA TYR A 41 9.77 -10.65 -6.91
C TYR A 41 9.49 -9.27 -7.53
N ILE A 42 8.25 -9.07 -7.96
CA ILE A 42 7.78 -7.83 -8.58
C ILE A 42 6.78 -7.21 -7.62
N LEU A 43 7.10 -6.03 -7.10
CA LEU A 43 6.36 -5.40 -6.02
C LEU A 43 6.06 -3.95 -6.37
N PRO A 44 4.81 -3.61 -6.73
CA PRO A 44 4.38 -2.22 -6.73
C PRO A 44 4.22 -1.74 -5.27
N MET A 45 4.33 -0.43 -5.05
CA MET A 45 3.88 0.17 -3.80
C MET A 45 2.37 -0.08 -3.66
N PHE A 46 1.96 -0.72 -2.55
CA PHE A 46 0.57 -0.95 -2.20
C PHE A 46 -0.17 0.36 -1.84
N PRO A 47 -1.50 0.47 -2.06
CA PRO A 47 -2.23 1.72 -1.89
C PRO A 47 -2.67 1.99 -0.46
N TYR A 48 -2.86 3.27 -0.15
CA TYR A 48 -3.71 3.72 0.94
C TYR A 48 -5.20 3.49 0.61
N PRO A 49 -6.01 2.88 1.49
CA PRO A 49 -7.44 2.69 1.28
C PRO A 49 -8.24 3.97 1.63
N SER A 50 -7.84 5.12 1.08
CA SER A 50 -8.45 6.43 1.34
C SER A 50 -9.68 6.73 0.47
N GLY A 51 -10.03 5.84 -0.47
CA GLY A 51 -11.23 5.99 -1.29
C GLY A 51 -11.24 5.09 -2.52
N ARG A 52 -10.91 5.65 -3.69
CA ARG A 52 -10.98 4.96 -4.99
C ARG A 52 -9.64 5.03 -5.72
N LEU A 53 -9.38 4.06 -6.59
CA LEU A 53 -8.25 4.15 -7.51
C LEU A 53 -8.38 5.35 -8.44
N HIS A 54 -7.24 5.96 -8.76
CA HIS A 54 -7.07 7.01 -9.75
C HIS A 54 -6.03 6.58 -10.80
N MET A 55 -5.87 7.33 -11.89
CA MET A 55 -4.99 6.91 -13.00
C MET A 55 -3.52 6.69 -12.62
N GLY A 56 -3.01 7.40 -11.60
CA GLY A 56 -1.70 7.09 -11.02
C GLY A 56 -1.57 5.65 -10.50
N HIS A 57 -2.58 5.14 -9.79
CA HIS A 57 -2.61 3.74 -9.35
C HIS A 57 -2.63 2.78 -10.53
N VAL A 58 -3.49 3.04 -11.52
CA VAL A 58 -3.59 2.22 -12.75
C VAL A 58 -2.24 2.12 -13.43
N ARG A 59 -1.53 3.25 -13.59
CA ARG A 59 -0.19 3.29 -14.20
C ARG A 59 0.79 2.36 -13.49
N VAL A 60 0.89 2.46 -12.15
CA VAL A 60 1.86 1.67 -11.37
C VAL A 60 1.52 0.18 -11.42
N TYR A 61 0.24 -0.17 -11.29
CA TYR A 61 -0.19 -1.57 -11.27
C TYR A 61 -0.06 -2.22 -12.65
N THR A 62 -0.44 -1.54 -13.73
CA THR A 62 -0.27 -2.05 -15.10
C THR A 62 1.20 -2.30 -15.43
N LEU A 63 2.11 -1.43 -15.03
CA LEU A 63 3.56 -1.63 -15.23
C LEU A 63 4.05 -2.88 -14.49
N SER A 64 3.69 -3.02 -13.21
CA SER A 64 4.05 -4.19 -12.42
C SER A 64 3.47 -5.49 -12.98
N ASP A 65 2.22 -5.46 -13.44
CA ASP A 65 1.51 -6.61 -14.00
C ASP A 65 2.11 -7.04 -15.35
N THR A 66 2.53 -6.08 -16.17
CA THR A 66 3.21 -6.33 -17.44
C THR A 66 4.53 -7.07 -17.20
N LEU A 67 5.34 -6.61 -16.24
CA LEU A 67 6.57 -7.30 -15.85
C LEU A 67 6.28 -8.68 -15.28
N ALA A 68 5.26 -8.81 -14.43
CA ALA A 68 4.88 -10.08 -13.85
C ALA A 68 4.54 -11.10 -14.94
N ARG A 69 3.62 -10.76 -15.85
CA ARG A 69 3.26 -11.59 -17.00
C ARG A 69 4.47 -11.94 -17.87
N TYR A 70 5.32 -10.98 -18.19
CA TYR A 70 6.54 -11.20 -18.97
C TYR A 70 7.44 -12.27 -18.33
N TYR A 71 7.75 -12.15 -17.03
CA TYR A 71 8.61 -13.12 -16.35
C TYR A 71 7.93 -14.49 -16.18
N ARG A 72 6.61 -14.53 -15.95
CA ARG A 72 5.85 -15.80 -15.94
C ARG A 72 5.97 -16.52 -17.29
N MET A 73 5.78 -15.81 -18.40
CA MET A 73 5.92 -16.37 -19.76
C MET A 73 7.34 -16.85 -20.06
N ARG A 74 8.35 -16.26 -19.41
CA ARG A 74 9.75 -16.71 -19.47
C ARG A 74 10.09 -17.90 -18.56
N GLY A 75 9.09 -18.46 -17.86
CA GLY A 75 9.27 -19.62 -17.00
C GLY A 75 9.83 -19.33 -15.61
N TYR A 76 9.86 -18.06 -15.18
CA TYR A 76 10.25 -17.71 -13.81
C TYR A 76 9.15 -18.07 -12.82
N GLN A 77 9.54 -18.31 -11.57
CA GLN A 77 8.66 -18.28 -10.41
C GLN A 77 8.51 -16.83 -9.91
N VAL A 78 7.42 -16.20 -10.34
CA VAL A 78 7.07 -14.82 -10.00
C VAL A 78 6.23 -14.75 -8.72
N ILE A 79 6.67 -13.95 -7.75
CA ILE A 79 5.83 -13.39 -6.69
C ILE A 79 5.42 -11.98 -7.12
N HIS A 80 4.11 -11.76 -7.23
CA HIS A 80 3.52 -10.46 -7.54
C HIS A 80 2.29 -10.29 -6.67
N CYS A 81 2.44 -9.62 -5.53
CA CYS A 81 1.42 -9.49 -4.50
C CYS A 81 1.04 -8.03 -4.31
N ILE A 82 -0.04 -7.81 -3.56
CA ILE A 82 -0.53 -6.51 -3.16
C ILE A 82 -1.02 -6.58 -1.71
N GLY A 83 -1.26 -5.43 -1.11
CA GLY A 83 -1.88 -5.32 0.20
C GLY A 83 -2.51 -3.94 0.35
N TRP A 84 -2.70 -3.52 1.59
CA TRP A 84 -3.34 -2.26 1.93
C TRP A 84 -2.51 -1.55 3.00
N ASP A 85 -2.04 -0.35 2.69
CA ASP A 85 -1.41 0.53 3.68
C ASP A 85 -2.50 1.27 4.46
N ALA A 86 -3.09 0.56 5.41
CA ALA A 86 -4.38 0.83 6.01
C ALA A 86 -4.31 1.57 7.37
N PHE A 87 -3.11 1.83 7.89
CA PHE A 87 -2.92 2.62 9.12
C PHE A 87 -2.52 4.06 8.82
N GLY A 88 -2.70 4.90 9.84
CA GLY A 88 -2.20 6.27 9.87
C GLY A 88 -3.20 7.30 9.33
N LEU A 89 -2.75 8.54 9.38
CA LEU A 89 -3.57 9.72 9.13
C LEU A 89 -4.37 9.69 7.80
N PRO A 90 -3.93 9.10 6.67
CA PRO A 90 -4.73 9.14 5.44
C PRO A 90 -6.07 8.41 5.59
N ALA A 91 -6.07 7.25 6.23
CA ALA A 91 -7.27 6.45 6.44
C ALA A 91 -8.15 7.07 7.54
N GLU A 92 -7.52 7.55 8.62
CA GLU A 92 -8.20 8.17 9.77
C GLU A 92 -8.87 9.50 9.39
N ASN A 93 -8.16 10.40 8.72
CA ASN A 93 -8.73 11.70 8.33
C ASN A 93 -9.88 11.53 7.33
N ALA A 94 -9.74 10.61 6.37
CA ALA A 94 -10.80 10.34 5.40
C ALA A 94 -12.07 9.76 6.06
N ALA A 95 -11.92 8.99 7.14
CA ALA A 95 -13.04 8.51 7.94
C ALA A 95 -13.67 9.65 8.75
N PHE A 96 -12.85 10.49 9.37
CA PHE A 96 -13.28 11.64 10.16
C PHE A 96 -14.06 12.67 9.33
N GLU A 97 -13.57 13.04 8.14
CA GLU A 97 -14.26 13.95 7.21
C GLU A 97 -15.67 13.46 6.80
N ARG A 98 -15.92 12.16 6.94
CA ARG A 98 -17.18 11.50 6.54
C ARG A 98 -18.01 11.06 7.74
N SER A 99 -17.56 11.35 8.96
CA SER A 99 -18.20 10.88 10.20
C SER A 99 -18.43 9.37 10.22
N GLU A 100 -17.51 8.59 9.62
CA GLU A 100 -17.52 7.13 9.63
C GLU A 100 -16.43 6.59 10.59
N GLU A 101 -16.66 5.43 11.19
CA GLU A 101 -15.64 4.74 12.00
C GLU A 101 -14.45 4.31 11.13
N PRO A 102 -13.18 4.61 11.51
CA PRO A 102 -12.01 4.33 10.68
C PRO A 102 -11.87 2.86 10.24
N ASP A 103 -12.20 1.91 11.11
CA ASP A 103 -12.15 0.48 10.78
C ASP A 103 -13.16 0.10 9.68
N GLN A 104 -14.40 0.59 9.79
CA GLN A 104 -15.46 0.32 8.82
C GLN A 104 -15.18 1.00 7.49
N TRP A 105 -14.77 2.27 7.54
CA TRP A 105 -14.37 3.04 6.36
C TRP A 105 -13.24 2.35 5.59
N THR A 106 -12.19 1.95 6.31
CA THR A 106 -11.02 1.26 5.74
C THR A 106 -11.42 -0.05 5.09
N LYS A 107 -12.19 -0.91 5.78
CA LYS A 107 -12.64 -2.20 5.22
C LYS A 107 -13.49 -2.03 3.97
N LYS A 108 -14.40 -1.05 3.96
CA LYS A 108 -15.24 -0.72 2.81
C LYS A 108 -14.42 -0.26 1.60
N ASN A 109 -13.44 0.61 1.82
CA ASN A 109 -12.57 1.08 0.75
C ASN A 109 -11.64 -0.01 0.23
N VAL A 110 -11.06 -0.83 1.12
CA VAL A 110 -10.29 -2.02 0.74
C VAL A 110 -11.11 -2.93 -0.17
N ALA A 111 -12.34 -3.27 0.22
CA ALA A 111 -13.22 -4.12 -0.58
C ALA A 111 -13.52 -3.49 -1.96
N TYR A 112 -13.80 -2.18 -2.00
CA TYR A 112 -14.10 -1.47 -3.23
C TYR A 112 -12.88 -1.38 -4.16
N MET A 113 -11.72 -0.95 -3.65
CA MET A 113 -10.49 -0.85 -4.43
C MET A 113 -10.03 -2.23 -4.91
N LYS A 114 -10.18 -3.28 -4.09
CA LYS A 114 -9.92 -4.66 -4.51
C LYS A 114 -10.76 -5.05 -5.72
N GLN A 115 -12.04 -4.70 -5.73
CA GLN A 115 -12.91 -4.94 -6.87
C GLN A 115 -12.43 -4.16 -8.11
N GLN A 116 -12.03 -2.89 -7.95
CA GLN A 116 -11.49 -2.11 -9.06
C GLN A 116 -10.21 -2.74 -9.63
N ILE A 117 -9.27 -3.17 -8.79
CA ILE A 117 -8.03 -3.85 -9.24
C ILE A 117 -8.36 -5.15 -9.98
N LYS A 118 -9.33 -5.93 -9.47
CA LYS A 118 -9.78 -7.15 -10.15
C LYS A 118 -10.42 -6.86 -11.52
N GLN A 119 -11.18 -5.77 -11.63
CA GLN A 119 -11.76 -5.31 -12.90
C GLN A 119 -10.70 -4.83 -13.91
N LEU A 120 -9.54 -4.38 -13.45
CA LEU A 120 -8.39 -4.08 -14.32
C LEU A 120 -7.69 -5.34 -14.85
N GLY A 121 -8.07 -6.54 -14.39
CA GLY A 121 -7.43 -7.80 -14.80
C GLY A 121 -5.99 -7.96 -14.29
N CYS A 122 -5.59 -7.21 -13.26
CA CYS A 122 -4.26 -7.33 -12.66
C CYS A 122 -4.10 -8.69 -11.96
N SER A 123 -3.00 -9.38 -12.26
CA SER A 123 -2.72 -10.76 -11.85
C SER A 123 -1.97 -10.84 -10.52
N PHE A 124 -2.50 -10.17 -9.50
CA PHE A 124 -1.95 -10.24 -8.14
C PHE A 124 -2.22 -11.60 -7.46
N ASP A 125 -1.28 -12.02 -6.63
CA ASP A 125 -1.45 -13.13 -5.69
C ASP A 125 -2.29 -12.70 -4.48
N TRP A 126 -3.60 -12.83 -4.61
CA TRP A 126 -4.55 -12.50 -3.54
C TRP A 126 -4.46 -13.43 -2.33
N LYS A 127 -3.77 -14.59 -2.41
CA LYS A 127 -3.51 -15.44 -1.24
C LYS A 127 -2.46 -14.81 -0.30
N ARG A 128 -1.69 -13.83 -0.82
CA ARG A 128 -0.69 -13.06 -0.09
C ARG A 128 -1.16 -11.63 0.19
N GLU A 129 -2.46 -11.38 0.13
CA GLU A 129 -3.03 -10.08 0.51
C GLU A 129 -2.80 -9.82 2.00
N LEU A 130 -2.33 -8.62 2.32
CA LEU A 130 -2.08 -8.17 3.69
C LEU A 130 -2.72 -6.80 3.90
N SER A 131 -3.12 -6.49 5.12
CA SER A 131 -3.55 -5.16 5.52
C SER A 131 -2.76 -4.73 6.75
N THR A 132 -2.17 -3.53 6.74
CA THR A 132 -1.32 -3.09 7.85
C THR A 132 -2.10 -2.88 9.15
N CYS A 133 -3.44 -2.71 9.08
CA CYS A 133 -4.33 -2.61 10.23
C CYS A 133 -4.76 -3.96 10.84
N ASP A 134 -4.41 -5.10 10.22
CA ASP A 134 -4.76 -6.43 10.76
C ASP A 134 -3.90 -6.75 12.01
N PRO A 135 -4.49 -7.18 13.15
CA PRO A 135 -3.74 -7.64 14.32
C PRO A 135 -2.70 -8.73 14.02
N ASN A 136 -2.96 -9.61 13.05
CA ASN A 136 -2.00 -10.62 12.62
C ASN A 136 -0.81 -10.04 11.85
N TYR A 137 -0.95 -8.81 11.34
CA TYR A 137 0.12 -8.06 10.71
C TYR A 137 0.85 -7.17 11.72
N TYR A 138 0.16 -6.22 12.37
CA TYR A 138 0.82 -5.21 13.19
C TYR A 138 1.47 -5.75 14.47
N LYS A 139 1.13 -6.98 14.90
CA LYS A 139 1.87 -7.67 15.96
C LYS A 139 3.37 -7.78 15.62
N TRP A 140 3.70 -7.94 14.33
CA TRP A 140 5.08 -7.98 13.86
C TRP A 140 5.70 -6.59 13.84
N THR A 141 4.92 -5.55 13.53
CA THR A 141 5.38 -4.15 13.65
C THR A 141 5.76 -3.83 15.10
N GLN A 142 4.91 -4.21 16.06
CA GLN A 142 5.18 -4.06 17.50
C GLN A 142 6.40 -4.89 17.92
N TYR A 143 6.51 -6.13 17.43
CA TYR A 143 7.65 -7.00 17.71
C TYR A 143 8.98 -6.38 17.21
N ILE A 144 9.02 -5.86 15.98
CA ILE A 144 10.20 -5.16 15.44
C ILE A 144 10.55 -3.95 16.27
N PHE A 145 9.56 -3.14 16.67
CA PHE A 145 9.80 -1.99 17.55
C PHE A 145 10.44 -2.41 18.88
N LEU A 146 9.95 -3.47 19.50
CA LEU A 146 10.52 -3.99 20.76
C LEU A 146 11.94 -4.53 20.57
N MET A 147 12.22 -5.24 19.48
CA MET A 147 13.58 -5.66 19.15
C MET A 147 14.53 -4.45 19.05
N LEU A 148 14.15 -3.41 18.29
CA LEU A 148 14.94 -2.19 18.17
C LEU A 148 15.10 -1.45 19.51
N TYR A 149 14.09 -1.50 20.37
CA TYR A 149 14.16 -0.92 21.71
C TYR A 149 15.15 -1.67 22.60
N HIS A 150 15.14 -3.00 22.58
CA HIS A 150 16.08 -3.81 23.36
C HIS A 150 17.53 -3.64 22.89
N GLU A 151 17.76 -3.40 21.60
CA GLU A 151 19.08 -3.07 21.04
C GLU A 151 19.49 -1.60 21.23
N GLY A 152 18.69 -0.79 21.95
CA GLY A 152 18.99 0.62 22.20
C GLY A 152 18.89 1.54 20.96
N LEU A 153 18.29 1.05 19.88
CA LEU A 153 18.06 1.77 18.64
C LEU A 153 16.76 2.59 18.68
N VAL A 154 15.80 2.23 19.53
CA VAL A 154 14.62 3.03 19.85
C VAL A 154 14.77 3.64 21.24
N TYR A 155 14.51 4.93 21.38
CA TYR A 155 14.63 5.63 22.66
C TYR A 155 13.66 6.80 22.77
N GLN A 156 13.35 7.22 24.00
CA GLN A 156 12.59 8.45 24.25
C GLN A 156 13.51 9.62 24.58
N LYS A 157 13.23 10.79 24.00
CA LYS A 157 13.93 12.04 24.33
C LYS A 157 12.94 13.21 24.31
N LYS A 158 13.17 14.21 25.16
CA LYS A 158 12.53 15.52 24.98
C LYS A 158 13.23 16.25 23.84
N ALA A 159 12.49 16.56 22.79
CA ALA A 159 13.02 17.27 21.63
C ALA A 159 12.03 18.35 21.19
N ALA A 160 12.55 19.39 20.54
CA ALA A 160 11.73 20.28 19.74
C ALA A 160 11.24 19.47 18.54
N VAL A 161 9.94 19.22 18.49
CA VAL A 161 9.29 18.50 17.41
C VAL A 161 8.46 19.45 16.57
N ASN A 162 8.26 19.05 15.33
CA ASN A 162 7.40 19.72 14.38
C ASN A 162 5.95 19.37 14.72
N TRP A 163 5.14 20.37 14.98
CA TRP A 163 3.73 20.21 15.33
C TRP A 163 2.86 20.80 14.23
N ASP A 164 1.94 19.99 13.71
CA ASP A 164 0.87 20.45 12.83
C ASP A 164 -0.30 20.96 13.69
N PRO A 165 -0.62 22.27 13.68
CA PRO A 165 -1.72 22.80 14.48
C PRO A 165 -3.11 22.41 13.97
N VAL A 166 -3.23 22.00 12.70
CA VAL A 166 -4.49 21.58 12.07
C VAL A 166 -4.75 20.11 12.36
N ASP A 167 -3.80 19.24 12.03
CA ASP A 167 -3.92 17.79 12.26
C ASP A 167 -3.65 17.40 13.72
N GLN A 168 -3.21 18.36 14.56
CA GLN A 168 -2.90 18.18 15.98
C GLN A 168 -1.97 17.00 16.24
N THR A 169 -0.92 16.89 15.45
CA THR A 169 0.01 15.76 15.49
C THR A 169 1.46 16.19 15.27
N VAL A 170 2.38 15.30 15.62
CA VAL A 170 3.81 15.51 15.40
C VAL A 170 4.18 15.04 14.00
N LEU A 171 4.98 15.83 13.29
CA LEU A 171 5.52 15.50 11.97
C LEU A 171 7.01 15.16 12.06
N ALA A 172 7.46 14.18 11.27
CA ALA A 172 8.88 13.98 11.00
C ALA A 172 9.43 15.11 10.12
N ASP A 173 10.75 15.29 10.04
CA ASP A 173 11.34 16.34 9.20
C ASP A 173 11.03 16.08 7.71
N GLU A 174 10.95 14.82 7.28
CA GLU A 174 10.61 14.42 5.91
C GLU A 174 9.15 14.70 5.52
N GLN A 175 8.32 15.10 6.48
CA GLN A 175 6.91 15.44 6.29
C GLN A 175 6.70 16.96 6.18
N ILE A 176 7.77 17.73 6.01
CA ILE A 176 7.73 19.20 5.95
C ILE A 176 8.36 19.64 4.64
N ASP A 177 7.65 20.50 3.92
CA ASP A 177 8.15 21.07 2.68
C ASP A 177 9.21 22.17 2.92
N GLU A 178 9.83 22.65 1.84
CA GLU A 178 10.84 23.70 1.89
C GLU A 178 10.33 25.03 2.47
N ALA A 179 9.01 25.25 2.46
CA ALA A 179 8.36 26.43 3.03
C ALA A 179 8.02 26.25 4.52
N GLY A 180 8.42 25.13 5.14
CA GLY A 180 8.14 24.84 6.55
C GLY A 180 6.69 24.44 6.82
N ARG A 181 5.98 23.94 5.81
CA ARG A 181 4.57 23.53 5.91
C ARG A 181 4.43 22.02 5.93
N SER A 182 3.40 21.55 6.63
CA SER A 182 2.97 20.17 6.58
C SER A 182 2.66 19.77 5.15
N TRP A 183 3.28 18.69 4.67
CA TRP A 183 3.07 18.14 3.33
C TRP A 183 1.60 17.79 3.02
N ARG A 184 0.78 17.66 4.08
CA ARG A 184 -0.62 17.23 4.01
C ARG A 184 -1.58 18.38 4.24
N SER A 185 -1.55 18.99 5.43
CA SER A 185 -2.51 20.03 5.81
C SER A 185 -2.16 21.39 5.17
N GLY A 186 -0.92 21.58 4.73
CA GLY A 186 -0.41 22.87 4.26
C GLY A 186 -0.22 23.91 5.38
N ALA A 187 -0.47 23.54 6.64
CA ALA A 187 -0.29 24.40 7.80
C ALA A 187 1.19 24.69 8.04
N ILE A 188 1.50 25.91 8.49
CA ILE A 188 2.86 26.26 8.95
C ILE A 188 3.10 25.51 10.25
N VAL A 189 4.21 24.77 10.28
CA VAL A 189 4.56 23.91 11.40
C VAL A 189 5.06 24.75 12.58
N GLU A 190 4.58 24.42 13.78
CA GLU A 190 5.07 25.01 15.04
C GLU A 190 6.15 24.13 15.68
N LYS A 191 7.06 24.73 16.45
CA LYS A 191 7.99 23.97 17.30
C LYS A 191 7.38 23.77 18.69
N LYS A 192 7.16 22.53 19.09
CA LYS A 192 6.75 22.16 20.46
C LYS A 192 7.78 21.25 21.12
N TYR A 193 8.02 21.44 22.42
CA TYR A 193 8.89 20.54 23.19
C TYR A 193 8.08 19.42 23.79
N LEU A 194 8.20 18.22 23.21
CA LEU A 194 7.46 17.04 23.65
C LEU A 194 8.44 15.88 23.90
N LYS A 195 8.07 14.99 24.83
CA LYS A 195 8.76 13.71 25.01
C LYS A 195 8.24 12.76 23.93
N GLN A 196 9.09 12.35 23.00
CA GLN A 196 8.70 11.53 21.85
C GLN A 196 9.63 10.32 21.69
N TRP A 197 9.15 9.33 20.95
CA TRP A 197 9.94 8.17 20.53
C TRP A 197 10.75 8.49 19.28
N PHE A 198 12.00 8.03 19.26
CA PHE A 198 12.91 8.20 18.12
C PHE A 198 13.52 6.85 17.76
N ILE A 199 13.66 6.61 16.46
CA ILE A 199 14.50 5.55 15.90
C ILE A 199 15.86 6.16 15.57
N ARG A 200 16.95 5.55 16.03
CA ARG A 200 18.33 6.02 15.81
C ARG A 200 18.80 5.70 14.39
N THR A 201 18.16 6.28 13.39
CA THR A 201 18.49 6.07 11.96
C THR A 201 19.93 6.46 11.63
N ARG A 202 20.50 7.46 12.34
CA ARG A 202 21.92 7.86 12.22
C ARG A 202 22.93 6.76 12.55
N ALA A 203 22.53 5.69 13.26
CA ALA A 203 23.41 4.54 13.47
C ALA A 203 23.69 3.78 12.15
N PHE A 204 22.90 4.02 11.10
CA PHE A 204 22.98 3.36 9.80
C PHE A 204 23.44 4.28 8.67
N THR A 205 23.90 5.49 8.97
CA THR A 205 24.52 6.39 7.97
C THR A 205 26.01 6.07 7.86
N GLN A 206 26.50 5.90 6.63
CA GLN A 206 27.96 5.89 6.39
C GLN A 206 28.51 7.28 6.67
N VAL A 207 29.63 7.34 7.38
CA VAL A 207 30.41 8.57 7.65
C VAL A 207 31.14 8.98 6.39
#